data_AF-A0A2R7K4T8-F1
#
_entry.id   AF-A0A2R7K4T8-F1
#
_cell.length_a   1.000
_cell.length_b   1.000
_cell.length_c   1.000
_cell.angle_alpha   90.00
_cell.angle_beta   90.00
_cell.angle_gamma   90.00
#
_symmetry.space_group_name_H-M   'P 1'
#
loop_
_entity.id
_entity.type
_entity.pdbx_description
1 polymer ?
#
loop_
_entity_poly.entity_id
_entity_poly.type
_entity_poly.pdbx_seq_one_letter_code
_entity_poly.pdbx_strand_id
1 'polypeptide(L)'
;GDVQEDELKLGKKPNLESWGTESEDLKGLLHTEIDGKIIREKIPTLQGNYFSFFDGVYDSIANDKREPVTAQDGVKVMQIIEAAIASNAQRKAINL
;
A
#
# COMPACT_ATOMS: atom_id res chain seq x y z
N GLY A 1 -12.83 -1.18 3.36
CA GLY A 1 -11.49 -0.59 3.30
C GLY A 1 -10.51 -1.71 3.47
N ASP A 2 -9.27 -1.40 3.82
CA ASP A 2 -8.46 -2.39 4.53
C ASP A 2 -8.95 -2.49 6.00
N VAL A 3 -8.41 -3.46 6.74
CA VAL A 3 -8.80 -3.72 8.13
C VAL A 3 -8.66 -2.48 9.00
N GLN A 4 -7.59 -1.68 8.87
CA GLN A 4 -7.40 -0.50 9.72
C GLN A 4 -8.45 0.57 9.40
N GLU A 5 -8.72 0.84 8.12
CA GLU A 5 -9.74 1.82 7.73
C GLU A 5 -11.12 1.41 8.26
N ASP A 6 -11.48 0.14 8.15
CA ASP A 6 -12.79 -0.35 8.60
C ASP A 6 -12.90 -0.35 10.13
N GLU A 7 -11.84 -0.68 10.86
CA GLU A 7 -11.81 -0.57 12.32
C GLU A 7 -11.89 0.88 12.82
N LEU A 8 -11.21 1.82 12.16
CA LEU A 8 -11.29 3.25 12.47
C LEU A 8 -12.69 3.80 12.24
N LYS A 9 -13.38 3.40 11.16
CA LYS A 9 -14.78 3.77 10.91
C LYS A 9 -15.73 3.31 12.02
N LEU A 10 -15.40 2.21 12.69
CA LEU A 10 -16.14 1.69 13.85
C LEU A 10 -15.74 2.37 15.18
N GLY A 11 -14.84 3.36 15.15
CA GLY A 11 -14.38 4.08 16.34
C GLY A 11 -13.44 3.28 17.24
N LYS A 12 -12.91 2.14 16.75
CA LYS A 12 -11.89 1.39 17.49
C LYS A 12 -10.61 2.22 17.58
N LYS A 13 -9.87 2.00 18.67
CA LYS A 13 -8.58 2.66 18.89
C LYS A 13 -7.44 1.72 18.50
N PRO A 14 -6.42 2.24 17.80
CA PRO A 14 -5.25 1.46 17.50
C PRO A 14 -4.48 0.97 18.73
N ASN A 15 -3.78 -0.15 18.54
CA ASN A 15 -2.80 -0.69 19.47
C ASN A 15 -1.48 -1.00 18.74
N LEU A 16 -0.42 -1.36 19.47
CA LEU A 16 0.92 -1.58 18.89
C LEU A 16 1.21 -3.03 18.50
N GLU A 17 0.33 -3.98 18.83
CA GLU A 17 0.61 -5.41 18.68
C GLU A 17 -0.14 -6.02 17.49
N SER A 18 -1.46 -5.83 17.43
CA SER A 18 -2.36 -6.54 16.49
C SER A 18 -3.10 -5.63 15.53
N TRP A 19 -2.92 -4.32 15.63
CA TRP A 19 -3.60 -3.36 14.76
C TRP A 19 -3.19 -3.54 13.30
N GLY A 20 -4.16 -3.62 12.40
CA GLY A 20 -3.92 -3.85 10.97
C GLY A 20 -3.56 -5.28 10.59
N THR A 21 -3.67 -6.24 11.52
CA THR A 21 -3.50 -7.66 11.21
C THR A 21 -4.75 -8.23 10.55
N GLU A 22 -4.59 -8.78 9.36
CA GLU A 22 -5.67 -9.47 8.65
C GLU A 22 -6.00 -10.85 9.26
N SER A 23 -7.24 -11.30 9.09
CA SER A 23 -7.63 -12.66 9.47
C SER A 23 -6.88 -13.71 8.64
N GLU A 24 -6.61 -14.87 9.26
CA GLU A 24 -6.05 -16.06 8.62
C GLU A 24 -6.82 -16.51 7.37
N ASP A 25 -8.12 -16.21 7.30
CA ASP A 25 -8.96 -16.53 6.16
C ASP A 25 -8.60 -15.72 4.89
N LEU A 26 -7.92 -14.57 5.06
CA LEU A 26 -7.49 -13.68 3.98
C LEU A 26 -6.09 -14.01 3.44
N LYS A 27 -5.43 -15.05 3.98
CA LYS A 27 -4.12 -15.50 3.49
C LYS A 27 -4.12 -15.76 1.99
N GLY A 28 -3.16 -15.15 1.30
CA GLY A 28 -2.92 -15.37 -0.12
C GLY A 28 -2.37 -16.77 -0.40
N LEU A 29 -2.76 -17.37 -1.52
CA LEU A 29 -2.17 -18.62 -2.00
C LEU A 29 -0.95 -18.31 -2.86
N LEU A 30 0.24 -18.70 -2.41
CA LEU A 30 1.43 -18.72 -3.23
C LEU A 30 1.49 -20.07 -3.95
N HIS A 31 1.49 -20.03 -5.29
CA HIS A 31 1.73 -21.21 -6.12
C HIS A 31 2.82 -20.89 -7.16
N THR A 32 3.99 -21.49 -6.98
CA THR A 32 5.17 -21.22 -7.82
C THR A 32 6.11 -22.42 -7.83
N GLU A 33 7.11 -22.40 -8.71
CA GLU A 33 8.25 -23.31 -8.68
C GLU A 33 9.51 -22.54 -8.27
N ILE A 34 10.27 -23.08 -7.31
CA ILE A 34 11.58 -22.54 -6.90
C ILE A 34 12.55 -23.72 -6.86
N ASP A 35 13.67 -23.62 -7.56
CA ASP A 35 14.71 -24.66 -7.65
C ASP A 35 14.16 -26.05 -8.04
N GLY A 36 13.20 -26.11 -8.97
CA GLY A 36 12.58 -27.36 -9.42
C GLY A 36 11.54 -27.94 -8.47
N LYS A 37 11.25 -27.28 -7.33
CA LYS A 37 10.24 -27.70 -6.35
C LYS A 37 8.99 -26.85 -6.47
N ILE A 38 7.84 -27.52 -6.64
CA ILE A 38 6.53 -26.88 -6.58
C ILE A 38 6.23 -26.47 -5.13
N ILE A 39 5.98 -25.18 -4.94
CA ILE A 39 5.50 -24.57 -3.69
C ILE A 39 4.02 -24.25 -3.86
N ARG A 40 3.21 -24.64 -2.87
CA ARG A 40 1.77 -24.34 -2.82
C ARG A 40 1.31 -24.14 -1.38
N GLU A 41 1.30 -22.91 -0.91
CA GLU A 41 1.05 -22.60 0.51
C GLU A 41 0.27 -21.30 0.72
N LYS A 42 -0.38 -21.19 1.88
CA LYS A 42 -1.05 -19.97 2.31
C LYS A 42 -0.06 -19.06 3.05
N ILE A 43 0.12 -17.85 2.56
CA ILE A 43 1.03 -16.85 3.13
C ILE A 43 0.23 -15.79 3.90
N PRO A 44 0.61 -15.46 5.16
CA PRO A 44 0.03 -14.32 5.89
C PRO A 44 0.25 -13.02 5.14
N THR A 45 -0.80 -12.19 5.07
CA THR A 45 -0.64 -10.79 4.71
C THR A 45 0.25 -10.11 5.75
N LEU A 46 1.12 -9.20 5.29
CA LEU A 46 1.89 -8.37 6.21
C LEU A 46 0.94 -7.50 7.03
N GLN A 47 1.26 -7.29 8.30
CA GLN A 47 0.48 -6.41 9.16
C GLN A 47 0.51 -4.97 8.62
N GLY A 48 -0.67 -4.40 8.38
CA GLY A 48 -0.81 -3.02 7.96
C GLY A 48 -0.35 -2.05 9.05
N ASN A 49 0.37 -1.00 8.67
CA ASN A 49 0.88 -0.02 9.62
C ASN A 49 0.75 1.41 9.10
N TYR A 50 -0.40 2.04 9.31
CA TYR A 50 -0.59 3.45 8.97
C TYR A 50 0.22 4.41 9.85
N PHE A 51 0.72 3.97 11.02
CA PHE A 51 1.61 4.80 11.84
C PHE A 51 2.94 5.08 11.18
N SER A 52 3.46 4.14 10.39
CA SER A 52 4.72 4.33 9.66
C SER A 52 4.74 5.60 8.81
N PHE A 53 3.59 6.00 8.26
CA PHE A 53 3.47 7.26 7.52
C PHE A 53 3.66 8.47 8.45
N PHE A 54 3.00 8.48 9.61
CA PHE A 54 3.12 9.59 10.57
C PHE A 54 4.51 9.67 11.20
N ASP A 55 5.14 8.53 11.47
CA ASP A 55 6.53 8.48 11.93
C ASP A 55 7.46 9.13 10.88
N GLY A 56 7.27 8.81 9.60
CA GLY A 56 8.01 9.43 8.50
C GLY A 56 7.77 10.93 8.38
N VAL A 57 6.52 11.39 8.55
CA VAL A 57 6.18 12.83 8.55
C VAL A 57 6.85 13.54 9.73
N TYR A 58 6.76 12.97 10.93
CA TYR A 58 7.44 13.50 12.11
C TYR A 58 8.93 13.65 11.87
N ASP A 59 9.57 12.61 11.35
CA ASP A 59 10.99 12.60 11.04
C ASP A 59 11.39 13.66 10.01
N SER A 60 10.53 13.92 9.03
CA SER A 60 10.78 14.95 8.02
C SER A 60 10.72 16.35 8.62
N ILE A 61 9.79 16.59 9.54
CA ILE A 61 9.61 17.88 10.21
C ILE A 61 10.71 18.11 11.26
N ALA A 62 10.99 17.12 12.09
CA ALA A 62 11.86 17.27 13.26
C ALA A 62 13.34 17.04 12.94
N ASN A 63 13.64 16.19 11.97
CA ASN A 63 14.99 15.68 11.71
C ASN A 63 15.49 15.96 10.27
N ASP A 64 14.78 16.79 9.49
CA ASP A 64 15.14 17.17 8.11
C ASP A 64 15.36 15.94 7.20
N LYS A 65 14.61 14.87 7.45
CA LYS A 65 14.59 13.69 6.58
C LYS A 65 13.65 13.93 5.40
N ARG A 66 13.83 13.13 4.34
CA ARG A 66 12.93 13.11 3.19
C ARG A 66 11.54 12.62 3.61
N GLU A 67 10.50 13.23 3.03
CA GLU A 67 9.11 12.87 3.28
C GLU A 67 8.79 11.43 2.86
N PRO A 68 7.93 10.71 3.61
CA PRO A 68 7.53 9.35 3.26
C PRO A 68 6.78 9.27 1.92
N VAL A 69 6.08 10.36 1.55
CA VAL A 69 5.50 10.58 0.22
C VAL A 69 5.73 12.05 -0.14
N THR A 70 6.45 12.31 -1.22
CA THR A 70 6.81 13.68 -1.61
C THR A 70 5.71 14.32 -2.46
N ALA A 71 5.70 15.66 -2.54
CA ALA A 71 4.80 16.38 -3.46
C ALA A 71 4.99 15.93 -4.93
N GLN A 72 6.23 15.61 -5.32
CA GLN A 72 6.54 15.13 -6.67
C GLN A 72 5.94 13.75 -6.96
N ASP A 73 5.77 12.90 -5.94
CA ASP A 73 5.09 11.62 -6.11
C ASP A 73 3.60 11.82 -6.43
N GLY A 74 2.95 12.80 -5.78
CA GLY A 74 1.60 13.24 -6.14
C GLY A 74 1.51 13.76 -7.58
N VAL A 75 2.48 14.57 -8.03
CA VAL A 75 2.54 15.04 -9.43
C VAL A 75 2.64 13.88 -10.41
N LYS A 76 3.49 12.88 -10.14
CA LYS A 76 3.63 11.69 -11.00
C LYS A 76 2.33 10.88 -11.06
N VAL A 77 1.61 10.75 -9.95
CA VAL A 77 0.29 10.09 -9.94
C VAL A 77 -0.69 10.84 -10.83
N MET A 78 -0.74 12.18 -10.75
CA MET A 78 -1.60 12.99 -11.62
C MET A 78 -1.23 12.83 -13.10
N GLN A 79 0.06 12.82 -13.44
CA GLN A 79 0.53 12.59 -14.81
C GLN A 79 0.05 11.24 -15.37
N ILE A 80 0.08 10.18 -14.57
CA ILE A 80 -0.42 8.85 -14.95
C ILE A 80 -1.94 8.88 -15.16
N ILE A 81 -2.68 9.54 -14.28
CA ILE A 81 -4.14 9.69 -14.40
C ILE A 81 -4.50 10.44 -15.70
N GLU A 82 -3.82 11.56 -15.98
CA GLU A 82 -4.03 12.34 -17.21
C GLU A 82 -3.69 11.53 -18.46
N ALA A 83 -2.59 10.78 -18.44
CA ALA A 83 -2.22 9.89 -19.53
C ALA A 83 -3.26 8.77 -19.76
N ALA A 84 -3.84 8.20 -18.69
CA ALA A 84 -4.90 7.21 -18.79
C ALA A 84 -6.19 7.79 -19.42
N ILE A 85 -6.57 9.01 -19.02
CA ILE A 85 -7.70 9.74 -19.60
C ILE A 85 -7.46 10.02 -21.09
N ALA A 86 -6.28 10.53 -21.44
CA ALA A 86 -5.88 10.81 -22.81
C ALA A 86 -5.83 9.54 -23.67
N SER A 87 -5.32 8.43 -23.11
CA SER A 87 -5.30 7.11 -23.75
C SER A 87 -6.70 6.64 -24.11
N ASN A 88 -7.65 6.73 -23.17
CA ASN A 88 -9.03 6.35 -23.40
C ASN A 88 -9.70 7.21 -24.47
N ALA A 89 -9.47 8.54 -24.46
CA ALA A 89 -10.02 9.46 -25.44
C ALA A 89 -9.46 9.23 -26.86
N GLN A 90 -8.16 8.94 -26.96
CA GLN A 90 -7.45 8.79 -28.24
C GLN A 90 -7.38 7.33 -28.73
N ARG A 91 -7.83 6.37 -27.91
CA ARG A 91 -7.77 4.92 -28.17
C ARG A 91 -6.36 4.44 -28.54
N LYS A 92 -5.33 4.99 -27.89
CA LYS A 92 -3.92 4.61 -28.09
C LYS A 92 -3.11 4.78 -26.81
N ALA A 93 -1.99 4.07 -26.73
CA ALA A 93 -1.03 4.25 -25.65
C ALA A 93 -0.45 5.68 -25.64
N ILE A 94 -0.25 6.24 -24.45
CA ILE A 94 0.42 7.52 -24.21
C ILE A 94 1.78 7.22 -23.58
N ASN A 95 2.85 7.72 -24.19
CA ASN A 95 4.20 7.59 -23.65
C ASN A 95 4.49 8.77 -22.71
N LEU A 96 5.17 8.49 -21.60
CA LEU A 96 5.56 9.45 -20.57
C LEU A 96 7.08 9.66 -20.56
#